data_AF-M2S047-F1
#
_entry.id   AF-M2S047-F1
#
_cell.length_a   1.000
_cell.length_b   1.000
_cell.length_c   1.000
_cell.angle_alpha   90.00
_cell.angle_beta   90.00
_cell.angle_gamma   90.00
#
_symmetry.space_group_name_H-M   'P 1'
#
loop_
_entity.id
_entity.type
_entity.pdbx_description
1 polymer ?
#
loop_
_entity_poly.entity_id
_entity_poly.type
_entity_poly.pdbx_seq_one_letter_code
_entity_poly.pdbx_strand_id
1 'polypeptide(L)'
;MDFSEVPDDLDGDSGAGIEGVQHLAKSLVRYALSCEHSRRPIKRQDINEKATVLCSQTRLFKQVFAQANSQLMDVFGMQLVELPKAERVTLRQKRAAAAASLASDSQAKSTSVWVLQSILPSQYRIPEIVGPSRPLEQGMINKEDAYVGLYTLTIALITISGGMMPEGKLDRALRRMNAEQTTPVGSKDKAIAAMVKDGYIVRVKETSGAGDETIDYIVGPRGKVEVGRDGVAQFVRAMYGQVEDETELERRIQRTLNVADAHSNSAPAAEAN
;
A
#
# COMPACT_ATOMS: atom_id res chain seq x y z
N MET A 1 -20.57 -19.25 65.70
CA MET A 1 -19.14 -19.26 66.07
C MET A 1 -18.57 -20.52 65.49
N ASP A 2 -18.59 -20.65 64.16
CA ASP A 2 -17.82 -19.93 63.13
C ASP A 2 -16.45 -20.56 62.94
N PHE A 3 -16.26 -21.03 61.72
CA PHE A 3 -15.29 -22.00 61.26
C PHE A 3 -13.96 -21.30 60.96
N SER A 4 -12.90 -22.00 61.34
CA SER A 4 -11.49 -21.77 61.03
C SER A 4 -11.18 -21.09 59.69
N GLU A 5 -10.22 -20.18 59.76
CA GLU A 5 -9.47 -19.53 58.67
C GLU A 5 -9.22 -20.44 57.46
N VAL A 6 -9.58 -19.94 56.28
CA VAL A 6 -9.05 -20.38 54.99
C VAL A 6 -8.11 -19.26 54.51
N PRO A 7 -6.85 -19.56 54.16
CA PRO A 7 -5.92 -18.54 53.68
C PRO A 7 -6.33 -18.07 52.28
N ASP A 8 -6.34 -16.75 52.11
CA ASP A 8 -6.65 -16.02 50.88
C ASP A 8 -5.44 -16.11 49.93
N ASP A 9 -5.25 -17.26 49.28
CA ASP A 9 -4.40 -17.39 48.11
C ASP A 9 -5.21 -16.99 46.87
N LEU A 10 -5.22 -15.69 46.54
CA LEU A 10 -5.70 -15.18 45.26
C LEU A 10 -4.54 -14.56 44.47
N ASP A 11 -3.99 -15.38 43.58
CA ASP A 11 -3.15 -15.02 42.43
C ASP A 11 -3.75 -13.83 41.65
N GLY A 12 -3.24 -12.63 41.92
CA GLY A 12 -3.65 -11.37 41.31
C GLY A 12 -2.77 -10.90 40.14
N ASP A 13 -2.43 -11.74 39.15
CA ASP A 13 -1.59 -11.33 38.00
C ASP A 13 -2.21 -11.53 36.61
N SER A 14 -3.40 -12.14 36.48
CA SER A 14 -3.98 -12.41 35.15
C SER A 14 -4.87 -11.30 34.57
N GLY A 15 -5.35 -10.35 35.40
CA GLY A 15 -6.27 -9.29 34.98
C GLY A 15 -5.59 -8.08 34.31
N ALA A 16 -4.43 -7.66 34.83
CA ALA A 16 -3.72 -6.47 34.35
C ALA A 16 -3.15 -6.63 32.93
N GLY A 17 -2.78 -7.86 32.55
CA GLY A 17 -2.27 -8.17 31.21
C GLY A 17 -3.33 -8.00 30.12
N ILE A 18 -4.57 -8.45 30.36
CA ILE A 18 -5.65 -8.43 29.37
C ILE A 18 -6.14 -7.00 29.11
N GLU A 19 -6.31 -6.20 30.17
CA GLU A 19 -6.67 -4.78 30.05
C GLU A 19 -5.58 -3.97 29.34
N GLY A 20 -4.31 -4.29 29.60
CA GLY A 20 -3.17 -3.74 28.87
C GLY A 20 -3.21 -4.03 27.37
N VAL A 21 -3.47 -5.29 26.98
CA VAL A 21 -3.59 -5.69 25.57
C VAL A 21 -4.76 -4.96 24.89
N GLN A 22 -5.90 -4.80 25.55
CA GLN A 22 -7.04 -4.06 25.00
C GLN A 22 -6.73 -2.59 24.77
N HIS A 23 -6.07 -1.92 25.72
CA HIS A 23 -5.69 -0.52 25.58
C HIS A 23 -4.68 -0.32 24.45
N LEU A 24 -3.69 -1.21 24.34
CA LEU A 24 -2.71 -1.21 23.26
C LEU A 24 -3.36 -1.49 21.89
N ALA A 25 -4.33 -2.41 21.83
CA ALA A 25 -5.09 -2.71 20.62
C ALA A 25 -5.85 -1.47 20.14
N LYS A 26 -6.59 -0.78 21.03
CA LYS A 26 -7.28 0.48 20.70
C LYS A 26 -6.32 1.56 20.22
N SER A 27 -5.13 1.63 20.80
CA SER A 27 -4.09 2.59 20.39
C SER A 27 -3.56 2.28 18.98
N LEU A 28 -3.33 0.98 18.68
CA LEU A 28 -2.96 0.51 17.34
C LEU A 28 -4.06 0.78 16.31
N VAL A 29 -5.33 0.56 16.65
CA VAL A 29 -6.49 0.88 15.79
C VAL A 29 -6.48 2.36 15.40
N ARG A 30 -6.39 3.27 16.38
CA ARG A 30 -6.34 4.72 16.12
C ARG A 30 -5.14 5.11 15.26
N TYR A 31 -3.99 4.52 15.52
CA TYR A 31 -2.78 4.74 14.72
C TYR A 31 -2.97 4.26 13.28
N ALA A 32 -3.52 3.06 13.07
CA ALA A 32 -3.81 2.52 11.74
C ALA A 32 -4.78 3.40 10.94
N LEU A 33 -5.88 3.86 11.57
CA LEU A 33 -6.84 4.77 10.94
C LEU A 33 -6.19 6.11 10.55
N SER A 34 -5.32 6.65 11.40
CA SER A 34 -4.60 7.90 11.13
C SER A 34 -3.60 7.75 9.97
N CYS A 35 -2.90 6.61 9.93
CA CYS A 35 -2.00 6.26 8.84
C CYS A 35 -2.75 6.10 7.51
N GLU A 36 -3.94 5.51 7.53
CA GLU A 36 -4.75 5.36 6.32
C GLU A 36 -5.26 6.69 5.80
N HIS A 37 -5.77 7.55 6.69
CA HIS A 37 -6.16 8.91 6.33
C HIS A 37 -4.98 9.70 5.71
N SER A 38 -3.77 9.51 6.22
CA SER A 38 -2.56 10.15 5.69
C SER A 38 -1.90 9.39 4.52
N ARG A 39 -2.46 8.25 4.08
CA ARG A 39 -1.88 7.33 3.09
C ARG A 39 -0.43 6.92 3.39
N ARG A 40 -0.10 6.74 4.67
CA ARG A 40 1.23 6.32 5.11
C ARG A 40 1.31 4.81 5.33
N PRO A 41 2.38 4.14 4.86
CA PRO A 41 2.61 2.74 5.21
C PRO A 41 2.89 2.61 6.72
N ILE A 42 2.44 1.51 7.30
CA ILE A 42 2.56 1.22 8.73
C ILE A 42 3.75 0.27 8.91
N LYS A 43 4.87 0.73 9.47
CA LYS A 43 6.05 -0.11 9.71
C LYS A 43 6.01 -0.71 11.11
N ARG A 44 6.57 -1.90 11.28
CA ARG A 44 6.68 -2.54 12.61
C ARG A 44 7.43 -1.69 13.62
N GLN A 45 8.49 -1.02 13.18
CA GLN A 45 9.23 -0.08 14.03
C GLN A 45 8.33 1.06 14.49
N ASP A 46 7.55 1.66 13.58
CA ASP A 46 6.65 2.76 13.91
C ASP A 46 5.50 2.30 14.82
N ILE A 47 4.98 1.08 14.64
CA ILE A 47 4.01 0.48 15.59
C ILE A 47 4.65 0.37 16.98
N ASN A 48 5.89 -0.10 17.06
CA ASN A 48 6.58 -0.23 18.33
C ASN A 48 6.84 1.13 19.00
N GLU A 49 7.16 2.15 18.21
CA GLU A 49 7.46 3.50 18.69
C GLU A 49 6.23 4.36 18.97
N LYS A 50 5.10 4.14 18.26
CA LYS A 50 3.92 5.02 18.29
C LYS A 50 2.68 4.38 18.89
N ALA A 51 2.50 3.07 18.72
CA ALA A 51 1.34 2.36 19.26
C ALA A 51 1.69 1.56 20.53
N THR A 52 2.93 1.09 20.68
CA THR A 52 3.40 0.42 21.90
C THR A 52 4.27 1.30 22.79
N VAL A 53 4.03 2.62 22.81
CA VAL A 53 4.79 3.65 23.55
C VAL A 53 4.96 3.36 25.05
N LEU A 54 4.36 2.30 25.61
CA LEU A 54 4.34 2.08 27.06
C LEU A 54 4.90 0.78 27.61
N CYS A 55 5.50 -0.15 26.84
CA CYS A 55 6.09 -1.29 27.55
C CYS A 55 7.16 -2.10 26.81
N SER A 56 8.06 -2.63 27.63
CA SER A 56 9.00 -3.75 27.45
C SER A 56 8.31 -5.08 27.02
N GLN A 57 7.22 -5.01 26.26
CA GLN A 57 6.26 -6.08 25.97
C GLN A 57 6.16 -6.36 24.46
N THR A 58 7.27 -6.31 23.72
CA THR A 58 7.33 -6.80 22.33
C THR A 58 6.77 -8.22 22.18
N ARG A 59 6.78 -9.00 23.27
CA ARG A 59 6.18 -10.35 23.38
C ARG A 59 4.66 -10.36 23.15
N LEU A 60 3.95 -9.29 23.50
CA LEU A 60 2.49 -9.17 23.34
C LEU A 60 2.06 -8.67 21.96
N PHE A 61 3.00 -8.28 21.09
CA PHE A 61 2.69 -7.71 19.77
C PHE A 61 1.70 -8.56 18.98
N LYS A 62 1.87 -9.88 18.95
CA LYS A 62 0.98 -10.79 18.20
C LYS A 62 -0.46 -10.72 18.70
N GLN A 63 -0.66 -10.69 20.02
CA GLN A 63 -1.98 -10.62 20.63
C GLN A 63 -2.62 -9.25 20.40
N VAL A 64 -1.86 -8.17 20.60
CA VAL A 64 -2.31 -6.80 20.34
C VAL A 64 -2.68 -6.61 18.86
N PHE A 65 -1.86 -7.12 17.94
CA PHE A 65 -2.10 -7.04 16.50
C PHE A 65 -3.36 -7.82 16.10
N ALA A 66 -3.52 -9.05 16.59
CA ALA A 66 -4.71 -9.86 16.30
C ALA A 66 -5.99 -9.19 16.83
N GLN A 67 -5.96 -8.67 18.06
CA GLN A 67 -7.10 -7.99 18.65
C GLN A 67 -7.43 -6.67 17.94
N ALA A 68 -6.42 -5.87 17.59
CA ALA A 68 -6.61 -4.65 16.82
C ALA A 68 -7.19 -4.95 15.43
N ASN A 69 -6.71 -6.01 14.77
CA ASN A 69 -7.22 -6.41 13.47
C ASN A 69 -8.68 -6.88 13.54
N SER A 70 -9.08 -7.64 14.58
CA SER A 70 -10.49 -7.97 14.81
C SER A 70 -11.34 -6.72 14.96
N GLN A 71 -10.93 -5.76 15.80
CA GLN A 71 -11.66 -4.51 15.99
C GLN A 71 -11.79 -3.68 14.70
N LEU A 72 -10.73 -3.64 13.88
CA LEU A 72 -10.77 -2.98 12.57
C LEU A 72 -11.80 -3.65 11.64
N MET A 73 -11.87 -4.98 11.63
CA MET A 73 -12.79 -5.73 10.78
C MET A 73 -14.24 -5.56 11.26
N ASP A 74 -14.47 -5.73 12.57
CA ASP A 74 -15.81 -5.77 13.17
C ASP A 74 -16.48 -4.39 13.21
N VAL A 75 -15.71 -3.32 13.49
CA VAL A 75 -16.26 -1.97 13.69
C VAL A 75 -16.13 -1.10 12.44
N PHE A 76 -15.00 -1.20 11.74
CA PHE A 76 -14.67 -0.28 10.65
C PHE A 76 -14.74 -0.92 9.26
N GLY A 77 -14.93 -2.25 9.17
CA GLY A 77 -14.89 -2.95 7.89
C GLY A 77 -13.53 -2.81 7.18
N MET A 78 -12.44 -2.78 7.95
CA MET A 78 -11.07 -2.65 7.44
C MET A 78 -10.15 -3.71 8.03
N GLN A 79 -9.05 -4.01 7.33
CA GLN A 79 -8.07 -5.01 7.76
C GLN A 79 -6.64 -4.53 7.53
N LEU A 80 -5.73 -4.86 8.45
CA LEU A 80 -4.30 -4.67 8.26
C LEU A 80 -3.76 -5.75 7.32
N VAL A 81 -3.32 -5.35 6.14
CA VAL A 81 -2.77 -6.24 5.10
C VAL A 81 -1.28 -5.97 4.95
N GLU A 82 -0.48 -7.02 4.99
CA GLU A 82 0.97 -6.92 4.80
C GLU A 82 1.31 -6.66 3.33
N LEU A 83 2.15 -5.66 3.07
CA LEU A 83 2.61 -5.37 1.72
C LEU A 83 3.67 -6.39 1.28
N PRO A 84 3.67 -6.85 0.02
CA PRO A 84 4.74 -7.68 -0.50
C PRO A 84 6.07 -6.91 -0.49
N LYS A 85 7.19 -7.64 -0.48
CA LYS A 85 8.51 -7.01 -0.59
C LYS A 85 8.56 -6.21 -1.88
N ALA A 86 9.05 -4.97 -1.78
CA ALA A 86 9.37 -4.16 -2.95
C ALA A 86 10.25 -4.99 -3.89
N GLU A 87 9.80 -5.11 -5.13
CA GLU A 87 10.57 -5.74 -6.19
C GLU A 87 11.90 -4.99 -6.34
N ARG A 88 12.97 -5.77 -6.41
CA ARG A 88 14.32 -5.26 -6.56
C ARG A 88 14.60 -5.12 -8.04
N VAL A 89 14.39 -3.92 -8.57
CA VAL A 89 14.29 -3.73 -10.01
C VAL A 89 15.63 -3.41 -10.67
N THR A 90 16.58 -2.78 -9.97
CA THR A 90 17.91 -2.48 -10.57
C THR A 90 18.79 -3.72 -10.72
N LEU A 91 19.62 -3.76 -11.76
CA LEU A 91 20.63 -4.82 -11.99
C LEU A 91 21.55 -5.05 -10.79
N ARG A 92 21.93 -3.96 -10.08
CA ARG A 92 22.74 -4.02 -8.85
C ARG A 92 21.96 -4.63 -7.68
N GLN A 93 20.68 -4.30 -7.53
CA GLN A 93 19.83 -4.90 -6.49
C GLN A 93 19.49 -6.37 -6.82
N LYS A 94 19.35 -6.72 -8.10
CA LYS A 94 19.17 -8.10 -8.58
C LYS A 94 20.42 -8.95 -8.35
N ARG A 95 21.63 -8.45 -8.67
CA ARG A 95 22.91 -9.14 -8.36
C ARG A 95 23.15 -9.30 -6.85
N ALA A 96 22.87 -8.26 -6.06
CA ALA A 96 22.95 -8.35 -4.60
C ALA A 96 21.89 -9.29 -4.01
N ALA A 97 20.71 -9.39 -4.63
CA ALA A 97 19.68 -10.35 -4.24
C ALA A 97 20.05 -11.79 -4.57
N ALA A 98 20.63 -12.05 -5.74
CA ALA A 98 21.15 -13.37 -6.12
C ALA A 98 22.26 -13.84 -5.18
N ALA A 99 23.17 -12.93 -4.79
CA ALA A 99 24.21 -13.20 -3.79
C ALA A 99 23.61 -13.45 -2.39
N ALA A 100 22.55 -12.74 -2.02
CA ALA A 100 21.87 -12.90 -0.73
C ALA A 100 20.92 -14.13 -0.67
N SER A 101 20.35 -14.56 -1.79
CA SER A 101 19.51 -15.76 -1.87
C SER A 101 20.34 -17.04 -1.77
N LEU A 102 21.60 -17.04 -2.25
CA LEU A 102 22.54 -18.13 -1.99
C LEU A 102 22.92 -18.27 -0.49
N ALA A 103 22.71 -17.22 0.32
CA ALA A 103 23.06 -17.21 1.74
C ALA A 103 21.83 -17.37 2.68
N SER A 104 20.61 -17.45 2.16
CA SER A 104 19.38 -17.46 2.97
C SER A 104 18.30 -18.33 2.33
N ASP A 105 18.63 -19.61 2.14
CA ASP A 105 17.70 -20.64 1.68
C ASP A 105 16.87 -21.15 2.87
N SER A 106 15.93 -20.33 3.35
CA SER A 106 14.79 -20.71 4.20
C SER A 106 14.06 -19.47 4.74
N GLN A 107 12.74 -19.52 4.64
CA GLN A 107 11.75 -18.53 5.10
C GLN A 107 11.67 -17.20 4.34
N ALA A 108 10.54 -17.04 3.65
CA ALA A 108 9.99 -15.75 3.25
C ALA A 108 9.84 -14.84 4.49
N LYS A 109 10.88 -14.07 4.80
CA LYS A 109 10.82 -13.05 5.87
C LYS A 109 9.72 -12.04 5.51
N SER A 110 8.70 -11.93 6.36
CA SER A 110 7.65 -10.90 6.32
C SER A 110 8.27 -9.51 6.08
N THR A 111 7.66 -8.65 5.27
CA THR A 111 8.12 -7.26 5.06
C THR A 111 8.00 -6.42 6.32
N SER A 112 7.12 -6.82 7.24
CA SER A 112 6.82 -6.06 8.46
C SER A 112 6.37 -4.61 8.16
N VAL A 113 5.69 -4.45 7.02
CA VAL A 113 5.04 -3.22 6.57
C VAL A 113 3.61 -3.55 6.18
N TRP A 114 2.66 -2.83 6.77
CA TRP A 114 1.23 -3.03 6.55
C TRP A 114 0.57 -1.78 5.98
N VAL A 115 -0.58 -1.98 5.36
CA VAL A 115 -1.54 -0.94 4.98
C VAL A 115 -2.91 -1.34 5.48
N LEU A 116 -3.79 -0.37 5.66
CA LEU A 116 -5.17 -0.62 6.05
C LEU A 116 -6.01 -0.70 4.78
N GLN A 117 -6.70 -1.82 4.56
CA GLN A 117 -7.52 -2.04 3.37
C GLN A 117 -8.98 -2.22 3.76
N SER A 118 -9.90 -1.64 2.96
CA SER A 118 -11.33 -1.89 3.12
C SER A 118 -11.69 -3.32 2.72
N ILE A 119 -12.40 -4.02 3.60
CA ILE A 119 -12.98 -5.34 3.35
C ILE A 119 -14.47 -5.26 3.01
N LEU A 120 -15.00 -4.04 2.83
CA LEU A 120 -16.39 -3.86 2.44
C LEU A 120 -16.65 -4.52 1.07
N PRO A 121 -17.78 -5.23 0.91
CA PRO A 121 -18.23 -5.72 -0.39
C PRO A 121 -18.31 -4.59 -1.44
N SER A 122 -18.08 -4.92 -2.71
CA SER A 122 -18.04 -3.94 -3.82
C SER A 122 -19.30 -3.07 -3.89
N GLN A 123 -20.47 -3.64 -3.60
CA GLN A 123 -21.76 -2.92 -3.56
C GLN A 123 -21.81 -1.78 -2.53
N TYR A 124 -20.97 -1.82 -1.50
CA TYR A 124 -20.88 -0.77 -0.48
C TYR A 124 -19.69 0.17 -0.69
N ARG A 125 -18.86 -0.05 -1.71
CA ARG A 125 -17.74 0.84 -2.08
C ARG A 125 -18.21 1.96 -2.99
N ILE A 126 -19.29 2.62 -2.60
CA ILE A 126 -19.85 3.76 -3.33
C ILE A 126 -19.48 5.07 -2.63
N PRO A 127 -19.38 6.19 -3.36
CA PRO A 127 -19.05 7.49 -2.78
C PRO A 127 -20.00 7.93 -1.65
N GLU A 128 -21.25 7.46 -1.63
CA GLU A 128 -22.20 7.78 -0.57
C GLU A 128 -21.86 7.12 0.77
N ILE A 129 -21.15 5.99 0.75
CA ILE A 129 -20.80 5.20 1.95
C ILE A 129 -19.34 5.41 2.34
N VAL A 130 -18.43 5.46 1.36
CA VAL A 130 -16.97 5.59 1.57
C VAL A 130 -16.49 7.03 1.31
N GLY A 131 -17.42 7.96 1.10
CA GLY A 131 -17.13 9.36 0.84
C GLY A 131 -16.45 10.09 2.00
N PRO A 132 -16.11 11.38 1.80
CA PRO A 132 -15.48 12.18 2.83
C PRO A 132 -16.29 12.16 4.13
N SER A 133 -15.62 12.05 5.27
CA SER A 133 -16.28 12.03 6.59
C SER A 133 -17.07 13.30 6.90
N ARG A 134 -16.88 14.36 6.12
CA ARG A 134 -17.63 15.61 6.20
C ARG A 134 -18.25 15.93 4.84
N PRO A 135 -19.53 16.34 4.79
CA PRO A 135 -20.13 16.87 3.59
C PRO A 135 -19.28 18.02 3.06
N LEU A 136 -18.90 17.95 1.79
CA LEU A 136 -18.21 19.04 1.14
C LEU A 136 -19.23 20.07 0.67
N GLU A 137 -18.86 21.35 0.73
CA GLU A 137 -19.67 22.39 0.11
C GLU A 137 -19.76 22.15 -1.39
N GLN A 138 -20.87 22.56 -1.99
CA GLN A 138 -21.17 22.28 -3.38
C GLN A 138 -20.10 22.88 -4.31
N GLY A 139 -19.44 22.04 -5.09
CA GLY A 139 -18.35 22.44 -5.99
C GLY A 139 -16.94 22.39 -5.39
N MET A 140 -16.80 22.06 -4.10
CA MET A 140 -15.48 21.80 -3.52
C MET A 140 -14.96 20.41 -3.91
N ILE A 141 -13.75 20.36 -4.45
CA ILE A 141 -13.06 19.12 -4.75
C ILE A 141 -12.40 18.59 -3.47
N ASN A 142 -12.71 17.34 -3.10
CA ASN A 142 -11.98 16.66 -2.04
C ASN A 142 -10.52 16.46 -2.49
N LYS A 143 -9.56 17.00 -1.72
CA LYS A 143 -8.13 16.81 -2.02
C LYS A 143 -7.72 15.34 -1.93
N GLU A 144 -8.35 14.58 -1.04
CA GLU A 144 -8.05 13.16 -0.84
C GLU A 144 -8.52 12.34 -2.04
N ASP A 145 -9.76 12.51 -2.47
CA ASP A 145 -10.30 11.80 -3.64
C ASP A 145 -9.56 12.20 -4.93
N ALA A 146 -9.18 13.48 -5.05
CA ALA A 146 -8.35 13.93 -6.15
C ALA A 146 -6.96 13.28 -6.13
N TYR A 147 -6.36 13.08 -4.95
CA TYR A 147 -5.08 12.36 -4.84
C TYR A 147 -5.25 10.87 -5.20
N VAL A 148 -6.37 10.25 -4.82
CA VAL A 148 -6.75 8.89 -5.22
C VAL A 148 -6.85 8.76 -6.73
N GLY A 149 -7.55 9.68 -7.39
CA GLY A 149 -7.64 9.72 -8.84
C GLY A 149 -6.27 9.89 -9.49
N LEU A 150 -5.43 10.79 -8.96
CA LEU A 150 -4.11 11.09 -9.51
C LEU A 150 -3.15 9.88 -9.44
N TYR A 151 -3.05 9.21 -8.29
CA TYR A 151 -2.17 8.05 -8.19
C TYR A 151 -2.73 6.86 -8.98
N THR A 152 -4.06 6.66 -9.03
CA THR A 152 -4.68 5.55 -9.77
C THR A 152 -4.40 5.69 -11.26
N LEU A 153 -4.54 6.90 -11.79
CA LEU A 153 -4.20 7.22 -13.16
C LEU A 153 -2.70 7.07 -13.44
N THR A 154 -1.84 7.50 -12.52
CA THR A 154 -0.39 7.32 -12.66
C THR A 154 -0.01 5.83 -12.72
N ILE A 155 -0.59 5.00 -11.85
CA ILE A 155 -0.40 3.53 -11.87
C ILE A 155 -0.93 2.94 -13.18
N ALA A 156 -2.11 3.37 -13.65
CA ALA A 156 -2.67 2.92 -14.91
C ALA A 156 -1.75 3.27 -16.09
N LEU A 157 -1.20 4.50 -16.13
CA LEU A 157 -0.26 4.92 -17.17
C LEU A 157 1.01 4.06 -17.19
N ILE A 158 1.62 3.80 -16.04
CA ILE A 158 2.80 2.93 -15.91
C ILE A 158 2.45 1.49 -16.34
N THR A 159 1.28 1.00 -15.98
CA THR A 159 0.81 -0.33 -16.37
C THR A 159 0.61 -0.41 -17.88
N ILE A 160 -0.01 0.62 -18.48
CA ILE A 160 -0.24 0.70 -19.92
C ILE A 160 1.06 0.80 -20.72
N SER A 161 2.10 1.43 -20.16
CA SER A 161 3.42 1.49 -20.80
C SER A 161 4.23 0.19 -20.69
N GLY A 162 3.63 -0.89 -20.19
CA GLY A 162 4.29 -2.19 -20.04
C GLY A 162 4.95 -2.40 -18.69
N GLY A 163 4.48 -1.73 -17.63
CA GLY A 163 4.93 -1.94 -16.25
C GLY A 163 6.13 -1.09 -15.82
N MET A 164 6.78 -0.38 -16.76
CA MET A 164 7.85 0.58 -16.51
C MET A 164 7.65 1.82 -17.41
N MET A 165 7.92 3.01 -16.88
CA MET A 165 7.78 4.26 -17.61
C MET A 165 8.99 5.20 -17.36
N PRO A 166 9.69 5.63 -18.42
CA PRO A 166 10.71 6.68 -18.32
C PRO A 166 10.17 8.01 -17.82
N GLU A 167 10.97 8.73 -17.04
CA GLU A 167 10.61 10.03 -16.45
C GLU A 167 10.08 11.02 -17.49
N GLY A 168 10.71 11.13 -18.66
CA GLY A 168 10.26 12.03 -19.73
C GLY A 168 8.88 11.68 -20.31
N LYS A 169 8.50 10.40 -20.32
CA LYS A 169 7.15 9.98 -20.75
C LYS A 169 6.12 10.29 -19.69
N LEU A 170 6.44 10.04 -18.42
CA LEU A 170 5.57 10.35 -17.28
C LEU A 170 5.35 11.86 -17.18
N ASP A 171 6.41 12.65 -17.32
CA ASP A 171 6.35 14.11 -17.31
C ASP A 171 5.41 14.64 -18.40
N ARG A 172 5.57 14.15 -19.63
CA ARG A 172 4.68 14.52 -20.75
C ARG A 172 3.23 14.14 -20.47
N ALA A 173 2.97 12.99 -19.87
CA ALA A 173 1.61 12.55 -19.52
C ALA A 173 1.00 13.45 -18.44
N LEU A 174 1.74 13.75 -17.36
CA LEU A 174 1.32 14.65 -16.28
C LEU A 174 1.07 16.08 -16.78
N ARG A 175 1.90 16.60 -17.70
CA ARG A 175 1.69 17.91 -18.33
C ARG A 175 0.38 18.01 -19.09
N ARG A 176 0.01 16.96 -19.86
CA ARG A 176 -1.26 16.93 -20.60
C ARG A 176 -2.49 16.97 -19.69
N MET A 177 -2.31 16.65 -18.40
CA MET A 177 -3.37 16.67 -17.40
C MET A 177 -3.32 17.93 -16.53
N ASN A 178 -2.57 18.96 -16.94
CA ASN A 178 -2.38 20.20 -16.18
C ASN A 178 -1.82 20.00 -14.77
N ALA A 179 -1.11 18.89 -14.51
CA ALA A 179 -0.50 18.61 -13.21
C ALA A 179 0.64 19.59 -12.83
N GLU A 180 1.04 20.49 -13.74
CA GLU A 180 1.96 21.59 -13.41
C GLU A 180 1.26 22.75 -12.71
N GLN A 181 -0.03 22.94 -12.97
CA GLN A 181 -0.81 24.08 -12.46
C GLN A 181 -1.75 23.68 -11.32
N THR A 182 -2.27 22.46 -11.33
CA THR A 182 -3.25 22.01 -10.34
C THR A 182 -3.00 20.55 -9.97
N THR A 183 -2.43 20.31 -8.80
CA THR A 183 -2.46 18.98 -8.17
C THR A 183 -3.01 19.10 -6.74
N PRO A 184 -3.65 18.03 -6.23
CA PRO A 184 -4.15 18.00 -4.85
C PRO A 184 -3.07 18.17 -3.78
N VAL A 185 -1.81 17.92 -4.13
CA VAL A 185 -0.64 17.90 -3.23
C VAL A 185 0.40 18.99 -3.55
N GLY A 186 0.02 19.97 -4.40
CA GLY A 186 0.85 21.13 -4.75
C GLY A 186 1.46 21.05 -6.16
N SER A 187 2.78 20.98 -6.26
CA SER A 187 3.48 20.87 -7.56
C SER A 187 3.58 19.43 -8.02
N LYS A 188 3.80 19.23 -9.34
CA LYS A 188 4.09 17.93 -9.95
C LYS A 188 5.18 17.14 -9.21
N ASP A 189 6.30 17.78 -8.90
CA ASP A 189 7.43 17.08 -8.23
C ASP A 189 7.07 16.67 -6.81
N LYS A 190 6.26 17.48 -6.11
CA LYS A 190 5.72 17.12 -4.79
C LYS A 190 4.74 15.95 -4.90
N ALA A 191 3.94 15.90 -5.97
CA ALA A 191 3.03 14.80 -6.21
C ALA A 191 3.78 13.49 -6.47
N ILE A 192 4.80 13.51 -7.32
CA ILE A 192 5.66 12.34 -7.58
C ILE A 192 6.37 11.92 -6.29
N ALA A 193 6.95 12.87 -5.55
CA ALA A 193 7.62 12.58 -4.28
C ALA A 193 6.66 12.00 -3.23
N ALA A 194 5.42 12.49 -3.15
CA ALA A 194 4.38 11.96 -2.29
C ALA A 194 4.02 10.51 -2.69
N MET A 195 3.78 10.26 -3.98
CA MET A 195 3.46 8.92 -4.47
C MET A 195 4.60 7.91 -4.22
N VAL A 196 5.86 8.35 -4.33
CA VAL A 196 7.03 7.52 -3.96
C VAL A 196 7.07 7.25 -2.46
N LYS A 197 6.87 8.29 -1.64
CA LYS A 197 6.89 8.19 -0.17
C LYS A 197 5.79 7.27 0.36
N ASP A 198 4.60 7.35 -0.22
CA ASP A 198 3.43 6.56 0.17
C ASP A 198 3.49 5.12 -0.36
N GLY A 199 4.40 4.84 -1.30
CA GLY A 199 4.70 3.50 -1.81
C GLY A 199 3.87 3.08 -3.02
N TYR A 200 3.21 4.03 -3.69
CA TYR A 200 2.43 3.78 -4.91
C TYR A 200 3.31 3.56 -6.14
N ILE A 201 4.42 4.29 -6.23
CA ILE A 201 5.41 4.17 -7.32
C ILE A 201 6.82 4.07 -6.74
N VAL A 202 7.74 3.48 -7.50
CA VAL A 202 9.16 3.40 -7.14
C VAL A 202 10.00 4.02 -8.24
N ARG A 203 10.92 4.90 -7.84
CA ARG A 203 11.91 5.52 -8.73
C ARG A 203 13.11 4.59 -8.88
N VAL A 204 13.36 4.13 -10.09
CA VAL A 204 14.48 3.27 -10.47
C VAL A 204 15.49 4.15 -11.20
N LYS A 205 16.66 4.34 -10.58
CA LYS A 205 17.78 5.05 -11.21
C LYS A 205 18.78 4.02 -11.71
N GLU A 206 19.02 4.00 -13.02
CA GLU A 206 20.03 3.16 -13.64
C GLU A 206 21.14 4.05 -14.20
N THR A 207 22.37 3.78 -13.78
CA THR A 207 23.57 4.44 -14.32
C THR A 207 24.14 3.49 -15.34
N SER A 208 24.04 3.85 -16.61
CA SER A 208 24.68 3.08 -17.68
C SER A 208 26.20 3.29 -17.63
N GLY A 209 26.97 2.31 -18.09
CA GLY A 209 28.45 2.33 -18.04
C GLY A 209 29.11 3.52 -18.74
N ALA A 210 28.36 4.27 -19.55
CA ALA A 210 28.78 5.48 -20.23
C ALA A 210 28.57 6.79 -19.43
N GLY A 211 28.07 6.72 -18.20
CA GLY A 211 27.81 7.90 -17.35
C GLY A 211 26.45 8.55 -17.52
N ASP A 212 25.63 8.10 -18.48
CA ASP A 212 24.24 8.51 -18.60
C ASP A 212 23.37 7.87 -17.51
N GLU A 213 22.62 8.72 -16.80
CA GLU A 213 21.67 8.32 -15.77
C GLU A 213 20.26 8.30 -16.35
N THR A 214 19.63 7.12 -16.41
CA THR A 214 18.23 6.98 -16.77
C THR A 214 17.38 6.79 -15.51
N ILE A 215 16.23 7.46 -15.49
CA ILE A 215 15.27 7.40 -14.39
C ILE A 215 13.96 6.85 -14.93
N ASP A 216 13.58 5.70 -14.40
CA ASP A 216 12.35 4.99 -14.73
C ASP A 216 11.46 4.87 -13.50
N TYR A 217 10.16 4.85 -13.71
CA TYR A 217 9.15 4.66 -12.67
C TYR A 217 8.43 3.33 -12.88
N ILE A 218 8.25 2.59 -11.80
CA ILE A 218 7.50 1.34 -11.74
C ILE A 218 6.40 1.43 -10.68
N VAL A 219 5.43 0.52 -10.74
CA VAL A 219 4.38 0.41 -9.70
C VAL A 219 4.98 -0.16 -8.41
N GLY A 220 4.77 0.55 -7.29
CA GLY A 220 5.23 0.15 -5.97
C GLY A 220 4.32 -0.90 -5.30
N PRO A 221 4.75 -1.49 -4.17
CA PRO A 221 4.01 -2.56 -3.49
C PRO A 221 2.59 -2.17 -3.09
N ARG A 222 2.41 -0.92 -2.62
CA ARG A 222 1.09 -0.42 -2.22
C ARG A 222 0.18 -0.26 -3.43
N GLY A 223 0.70 0.29 -4.53
CA GLY A 223 -0.05 0.42 -5.79
C GLY A 223 -0.50 -0.93 -6.36
N LYS A 224 0.33 -1.97 -6.23
CA LYS A 224 -0.02 -3.34 -6.65
C LYS A 224 -1.12 -3.97 -5.81
N VAL A 225 -1.13 -3.70 -4.49
CA VAL A 225 -2.12 -4.27 -3.55
C VAL A 225 -3.45 -3.53 -3.60
N GLU A 226 -3.44 -2.20 -3.68
CA GLU A 226 -4.67 -1.40 -3.63
C GLU A 226 -5.36 -1.26 -5.00
N VAL A 227 -4.59 -1.02 -6.06
CA VAL A 227 -5.15 -0.87 -7.42
C VAL A 227 -5.03 -2.20 -8.16
N GLY A 228 -3.81 -2.73 -8.28
CA GLY A 228 -3.56 -4.00 -8.97
C GLY A 228 -4.06 -4.02 -10.42
N ARG A 229 -4.17 -5.23 -10.98
CA ARG A 229 -4.64 -5.44 -12.37
C ARG A 229 -6.12 -5.10 -12.50
N ASP A 230 -6.91 -5.56 -11.55
CA ASP A 230 -8.37 -5.40 -11.57
C ASP A 230 -8.78 -3.95 -11.42
N GLY A 231 -8.11 -3.18 -10.55
CA GLY A 231 -8.36 -1.75 -10.40
C GLY A 231 -7.99 -0.96 -11.65
N VAL A 232 -6.87 -1.27 -12.31
CA VAL A 232 -6.52 -0.65 -13.61
C VAL A 232 -7.55 -1.01 -14.67
N ALA A 233 -7.98 -2.27 -14.74
CA ALA A 233 -9.01 -2.71 -15.70
C ALA A 233 -10.35 -1.99 -15.45
N GLN A 234 -10.81 -1.92 -14.20
CA GLN A 234 -12.02 -1.18 -13.83
C GLN A 234 -11.91 0.30 -14.14
N PHE A 235 -10.75 0.91 -13.87
CA PHE A 235 -10.50 2.31 -14.19
C PHE A 235 -10.58 2.58 -15.70
N VAL A 236 -9.95 1.74 -16.53
CA VAL A 236 -10.01 1.84 -17.99
C VAL A 236 -11.45 1.65 -18.49
N ARG A 237 -12.20 0.67 -17.95
CA ARG A 237 -13.62 0.49 -18.30
C ARG A 237 -14.46 1.72 -17.95
N ALA A 238 -14.24 2.31 -16.76
CA ALA A 238 -14.94 3.52 -16.35
C ALA A 238 -14.61 4.73 -17.22
N MET A 239 -13.36 4.87 -17.68
CA MET A 239 -12.94 5.98 -18.54
C MET A 239 -13.43 5.87 -19.98
N TYR A 240 -13.41 4.67 -20.56
CA TYR A 240 -13.81 4.46 -21.96
C TYR A 240 -15.32 4.24 -22.12
N GLY A 241 -16.07 4.02 -21.03
CA GLY A 241 -17.53 3.92 -21.04
C GLY A 241 -18.04 2.68 -21.78
N GLN A 242 -19.31 2.71 -22.18
CA GLN A 242 -19.91 1.69 -23.03
C GLN A 242 -19.47 1.90 -24.48
N VAL A 243 -18.32 1.33 -24.83
CA VAL A 243 -17.85 1.26 -26.21
C VAL A 243 -18.71 0.24 -26.96
N GLU A 244 -19.03 0.49 -28.23
CA GLU A 244 -19.83 -0.42 -29.07
C GLU A 244 -19.24 -1.85 -29.16
N ASP A 245 -17.93 -2.00 -28.96
CA ASP A 245 -17.24 -3.29 -28.94
C ASP A 245 -16.51 -3.52 -27.61
N GLU A 246 -17.28 -3.88 -26.58
CA GLU A 246 -16.77 -4.27 -25.26
C GLU A 246 -15.76 -5.42 -25.35
N THR A 247 -15.90 -6.31 -26.33
CA THR A 247 -15.04 -7.48 -26.48
C THR A 247 -13.63 -7.10 -26.95
N GLU A 248 -13.53 -6.14 -27.86
CA GLU A 248 -12.24 -5.62 -28.31
C GLU A 248 -11.55 -4.78 -27.23
N LEU A 249 -12.32 -4.01 -26.45
CA LEU A 249 -11.78 -3.30 -25.29
C LEU A 249 -11.18 -4.29 -24.27
N GLU A 250 -11.88 -5.38 -23.95
CA GLU A 250 -11.42 -6.38 -23.00
C GLU A 250 -10.15 -7.09 -23.50
N ARG A 251 -10.07 -7.43 -24.80
CA ARG A 251 -8.83 -8.00 -25.39
C ARG A 251 -7.63 -7.05 -25.25
N ARG A 252 -7.83 -5.76 -25.47
CA ARG A 252 -6.76 -4.75 -25.36
C ARG A 252 -6.32 -4.58 -23.91
N ILE A 253 -7.26 -4.55 -22.97
CA ILE A 253 -6.96 -4.52 -21.53
C ILE A 253 -6.12 -5.74 -21.17
N GLN A 254 -6.56 -6.94 -21.54
CA GLN A 254 -5.86 -8.18 -21.22
C GLN A 254 -4.44 -8.22 -21.81
N ARG A 255 -4.28 -7.81 -23.07
CA ARG A 255 -2.96 -7.73 -23.72
C ARG A 255 -2.03 -6.78 -22.97
N THR A 256 -2.54 -5.61 -22.59
CA THR A 256 -1.77 -4.58 -21.88
C THR A 256 -1.33 -5.07 -20.50
N LEU A 257 -2.25 -5.66 -19.73
CA LEU A 257 -1.95 -6.22 -18.41
C LEU A 257 -0.92 -7.34 -18.49
N ASN A 258 -1.04 -8.25 -19.46
CA ASN A 258 -0.08 -9.33 -19.65
C ASN A 258 1.34 -8.83 -19.94
N VAL A 259 1.48 -7.76 -20.73
CA VAL A 259 2.80 -7.14 -21.00
C VAL A 259 3.37 -6.51 -19.73
N ALA A 260 2.55 -5.83 -18.94
CA ALA A 260 2.97 -5.23 -17.68
C ALA A 260 3.41 -6.28 -16.65
N ASP A 261 2.70 -7.41 -16.57
CA ASP A 261 3.06 -8.53 -15.70
C ASP A 261 4.33 -9.24 -16.16
N ALA A 262 4.50 -9.38 -17.48
CA ALA A 262 5.73 -9.94 -18.03
C ALA A 262 6.93 -9.10 -17.60
N HIS A 263 6.82 -7.77 -17.56
CA HIS A 263 7.93 -6.90 -17.17
C HIS A 263 8.19 -6.87 -15.66
N SER A 264 7.14 -7.02 -14.84
CA SER A 264 7.30 -7.16 -13.38
C SER A 264 7.91 -8.50 -12.99
N ASN A 265 7.59 -9.57 -13.73
CA ASN A 265 8.10 -10.93 -13.49
C ASN A 265 9.37 -11.27 -14.27
N SER A 266 9.68 -10.61 -15.39
CA SER A 266 10.89 -10.85 -16.18
C SER A 266 12.10 -10.22 -15.49
N ALA A 267 12.72 -11.00 -14.61
CA ALA A 267 14.17 -11.01 -14.54
C ALA A 267 14.71 -11.27 -15.96
N PRO A 268 15.72 -10.54 -16.46
CA PRO A 268 16.43 -11.02 -17.63
C PRO A 268 17.03 -12.36 -17.22
N ALA A 269 16.55 -13.44 -17.87
CA ALA A 269 17.30 -14.67 -17.93
C ALA A 269 18.67 -14.28 -18.49
N ALA A 270 19.69 -14.32 -17.64
CA ALA A 270 21.05 -14.17 -18.10
C ALA A 270 21.27 -15.27 -19.15
N GLU A 271 21.43 -14.86 -20.40
CA GLU A 271 21.97 -15.74 -21.43
C GLU A 271 23.31 -16.26 -20.91
N ALA A 272 23.32 -17.54 -20.58
CA ALA A 272 24.53 -18.28 -20.27
C ALA A 272 25.27 -18.51 -21.59
N ASN A 273 26.40 -17.84 -21.74
CA ASN A 273 27.50 -18.29 -22.59
C ASN A 273 28.63 -18.75 -21.67
#